data_AF-A0A3S9HQK2-F1
#
_entry.id   AF-A0A3S9HQK2-F1
#
_cell.length_a   1.000
_cell.length_b   1.000
_cell.length_c   1.000
_cell.angle_alpha   90.00
_cell.angle_beta   90.00
_cell.angle_gamma   90.00
#
_symmetry.space_group_name_H-M   'P 1'
#
loop_
_entity.id
_entity.type
_entity.pdbx_description
1 polymer ?
#
loop_
_entity_poly.entity_id
_entity_poly.type
_entity_poly.pdbx_seq_one_letter_code
_entity_poly.pdbx_strand_id
1 'polypeptide(L)'
;MLDAYELTSINEGALFRAVSRHDTIVSTKALTPQSVALIVKAAVRRVDGDEAASKVAGHSLRAGYCTEAATVGLQPYQIREQTGHKSDATLARYIRPVAKRKIPSLL
;
A
#
# COMPACT_ATOMS: atom_id res chain seq x y z
N MET A 1 11.87 -12.09 -9.83
CA MET A 1 10.74 -11.79 -8.93
C MET A 1 10.28 -13.12 -8.39
N LEU A 2 10.49 -13.41 -7.10
CA LEU A 2 10.01 -14.65 -6.51
C LEU A 2 8.48 -14.54 -6.41
N ASP A 3 7.76 -15.46 -7.04
CA ASP A 3 6.31 -15.51 -6.98
C ASP A 3 5.90 -15.94 -5.57
N ALA A 4 4.88 -15.29 -4.98
CA ALA A 4 4.44 -15.63 -3.62
C ALA A 4 3.89 -17.05 -3.52
N TYR A 5 3.46 -17.64 -4.64
CA TYR A 5 3.02 -19.02 -4.75
C TYR A 5 4.17 -20.01 -4.53
N GLU A 6 5.35 -19.75 -5.10
CA GLU A 6 6.55 -20.59 -4.95
C GLU A 6 7.00 -20.73 -3.48
N LEU A 7 6.70 -19.71 -2.67
CA LEU A 7 7.10 -19.66 -1.26
C LEU A 7 6.06 -20.21 -0.27
N THR A 8 4.83 -20.51 -0.70
CA THR A 8 3.72 -20.75 0.24
C THR A 8 3.07 -22.13 0.17
N SER A 9 3.49 -23.04 -0.73
CA SER A 9 2.80 -24.32 -1.01
C SER A 9 1.30 -24.18 -1.31
N ILE A 10 0.82 -22.94 -1.48
CA ILE A 10 -0.53 -22.62 -1.91
C ILE A 10 -0.48 -22.73 -3.41
N ASN A 11 -1.19 -23.69 -3.99
CA ASN A 11 -1.25 -23.85 -5.45
C ASN A 11 -2.53 -23.24 -6.05
N GLU A 12 -3.52 -22.92 -5.21
CA GLU A 12 -4.80 -22.37 -5.64
C GLU A 12 -5.48 -21.58 -4.50
N GLY A 13 -6.42 -20.71 -4.88
CA GLY A 13 -7.22 -19.92 -3.94
C GLY A 13 -6.56 -18.61 -3.52
N ALA A 14 -7.11 -17.98 -2.48
CA ALA A 14 -6.62 -16.69 -2.01
C ALA A 14 -5.29 -16.83 -1.24
N LEU A 15 -4.30 -16.01 -1.59
CA LEU A 15 -3.01 -15.98 -0.89
C LEU A 15 -3.16 -15.55 0.57
N PHE A 16 -3.93 -14.48 0.82
CA PHE A 16 -4.22 -13.98 2.17
C PHE A 16 -5.58 -14.48 2.64
N ARG A 17 -5.56 -15.32 3.69
CA ARG A 17 -6.74 -15.96 4.28
C ARG A 17 -6.78 -15.71 5.79
N ALA A 18 -7.96 -15.85 6.38
CA ALA A 18 -8.12 -15.71 7.82
C ALA A 18 -7.50 -16.92 8.56
N VAL A 19 -6.73 -16.62 9.61
CA VAL A 19 -6.08 -17.60 10.48
C VAL A 19 -6.60 -17.39 11.90
N SER A 20 -6.95 -18.48 12.59
CA SER A 20 -7.39 -18.43 13.98
C SER A 20 -6.21 -18.19 14.93
N ARG A 21 -6.50 -17.90 16.21
CA ARG A 21 -5.47 -17.84 17.26
C ARG A 21 -4.73 -19.16 17.52
N HIS A 22 -5.18 -20.26 16.91
CA HIS A 22 -4.59 -21.59 17.00
C HIS A 22 -3.83 -21.95 15.70
N ASP A 23 -3.45 -20.95 14.90
CA ASP A 23 -2.71 -21.08 13.64
C ASP A 23 -3.37 -21.97 12.57
N THR A 24 -4.70 -22.07 12.61
CA THR A 24 -5.49 -22.80 11.62
C THR A 24 -6.17 -21.86 10.62
N ILE A 25 -6.15 -22.21 9.34
CA ILE A 25 -6.90 -21.49 8.30
C ILE A 25 -8.39 -21.74 8.51
N VAL A 26 -9.17 -20.68 8.71
CA VAL A 26 -10.62 -20.76 9.01
C VAL A 26 -11.51 -20.45 7.82
N SER A 27 -10.95 -19.99 6.70
CA SER A 27 -11.70 -19.68 5.49
C SER A 27 -10.84 -19.82 4.24
N THR A 28 -11.43 -20.30 3.16
CA THR A 28 -10.83 -20.32 1.82
C THR A 28 -10.99 -18.99 1.08
N LYS A 29 -11.81 -18.08 1.61
CA LYS A 29 -12.04 -16.75 1.02
C LYS A 29 -10.86 -15.83 1.28
N ALA A 30 -10.64 -14.90 0.36
CA ALA A 30 -9.68 -13.82 0.54
C ALA A 30 -10.05 -12.96 1.77
N LEU A 31 -9.03 -12.39 2.41
CA LEU A 31 -9.24 -11.32 3.39
C LEU A 31 -10.02 -10.17 2.76
N THR A 32 -10.92 -9.58 3.55
CA THR A 32 -11.66 -8.40 3.11
C THR A 32 -10.75 -7.17 3.07
N PRO A 33 -11.07 -6.14 2.25
CA PRO A 33 -10.35 -4.87 2.28
C PRO A 33 -10.31 -4.23 3.67
N GLN A 34 -11.40 -4.39 4.44
CA GLN A 34 -11.47 -3.90 5.82
C GLN A 34 -10.50 -4.63 6.74
N SER A 35 -10.40 -5.97 6.62
CA SER A 35 -9.44 -6.78 7.39
C SER A 35 -8.01 -6.32 7.12
N VAL A 36 -7.65 -6.08 5.85
CA VAL A 36 -6.32 -5.56 5.48
C VAL A 36 -6.08 -4.18 6.09
N ALA A 37 -7.06 -3.28 6.02
CA ALA A 37 -6.93 -1.95 6.63
C ALA A 37 -6.73 -2.01 8.15
N LEU A 38 -7.42 -2.92 8.85
CA LEU A 38 -7.25 -3.14 10.28
C LEU A 38 -5.87 -3.71 10.63
N ILE A 39 -5.36 -4.65 9.82
CA ILE A 39 -4.00 -5.20 9.97
C ILE A 39 -2.96 -4.09 9.87
N VAL A 40 -3.07 -3.23 8.86
CA VAL A 40 -2.14 -2.08 8.69
C VAL A 40 -2.24 -1.12 9.87
N LYS A 41 -3.45 -0.77 10.31
CA LYS A 41 -3.64 0.09 11.50
C LYS A 41 -3.03 -0.52 12.76
N ALA A 42 -3.24 -1.82 12.99
CA ALA A 42 -2.65 -2.51 14.13
C ALA A 42 -1.12 -2.56 14.05
N ALA A 43 -0.54 -2.72 12.86
CA ALA A 43 0.90 -2.66 12.67
C ALA A 43 1.46 -1.27 13.01
N VAL A 44 0.86 -0.20 12.49
CA VAL A 44 1.26 1.18 12.79
C VAL A 44 1.11 1.49 14.27
N ARG A 45 -0.02 1.10 14.88
CA ARG A 45 -0.26 1.29 16.32
C ARG A 45 0.86 0.70 17.19
N ARG A 46 1.36 -0.48 16.83
CA ARG A 46 2.43 -1.16 17.58
C ARG A 46 3.77 -0.41 17.52
N VAL A 47 4.01 0.35 16.46
CA VAL A 47 5.29 1.04 16.24
C VAL A 47 5.23 2.50 16.69
N ASP A 48 4.10 3.18 16.49
CA ASP A 48 3.99 4.65 16.58
C ASP A 48 2.71 5.11 17.31
N GLY A 49 2.01 4.19 17.98
CA GLY A 49 0.86 4.50 18.83
C GLY A 49 -0.45 4.82 18.09
N ASP A 50 -1.47 5.18 18.88
CA ASP A 50 -2.84 5.37 18.39
C ASP A 50 -3.02 6.58 17.48
N GLU A 51 -2.28 7.66 17.73
CA GLU A 51 -2.38 8.87 16.90
C GLU A 51 -1.92 8.58 15.48
N ALA A 52 -0.78 7.92 15.30
CA ALA A 52 -0.28 7.50 14.00
C ALA A 52 -1.24 6.52 13.31
N ALA A 53 -1.77 5.54 14.07
CA ALA A 53 -2.72 4.56 13.53
C ALA A 53 -4.03 5.22 13.04
N SER A 54 -4.45 6.34 13.65
CA SER A 54 -5.62 7.09 13.22
C SER A 54 -5.44 7.77 11.85
N LYS A 55 -4.19 8.05 11.46
CA LYS A 55 -3.81 8.73 10.21
C LYS A 55 -3.66 7.78 9.02
N VAL A 56 -3.79 6.46 9.21
CA VAL A 56 -3.64 5.46 8.13
C VAL A 56 -4.94 4.76 7.76
N ALA A 57 -5.07 4.40 6.49
CA ALA A 57 -6.20 3.66 5.93
C ALA A 57 -5.74 2.74 4.79
N GLY A 58 -6.65 1.95 4.21
CA GLY A 58 -6.31 0.95 3.18
C GLY A 58 -5.56 1.50 1.96
N HIS A 59 -5.73 2.78 1.63
CA HIS A 59 -5.03 3.42 0.51
C HIS A 59 -3.70 4.08 0.89
N SER A 60 -3.35 4.17 2.18
CA SER A 60 -2.19 4.94 2.64
C SER A 60 -0.87 4.39 2.09
N LEU A 61 -0.68 3.06 2.07
CA LEU A 61 0.54 2.45 1.54
C LEU A 61 0.72 2.71 0.03
N ARG A 62 -0.38 2.71 -0.73
CA ARG A 62 -0.35 3.03 -2.16
C ARG A 62 0.02 4.50 -2.39
N ALA A 63 -0.49 5.42 -1.57
CA ALA A 63 -0.08 6.83 -1.61
C ALA A 63 1.40 7.00 -1.23
N GLY A 64 1.87 6.26 -0.24
CA GLY A 64 3.29 6.19 0.12
C GLY A 64 4.15 5.78 -1.07
N TYR A 65 3.81 4.65 -1.71
CA TYR A 65 4.51 4.20 -2.93
C TYR A 65 4.54 5.28 -4.02
N CYS A 66 3.40 5.87 -4.38
CA CYS A 66 3.34 6.91 -5.40
C CYS A 66 4.21 8.13 -5.04
N THR A 67 4.20 8.53 -3.78
CA THR A 67 4.99 9.66 -3.27
C THR A 67 6.47 9.37 -3.35
N GLU A 68 6.92 8.21 -2.86
CA GLU A 68 8.33 7.81 -2.91
C GLU A 68 8.81 7.64 -4.35
N ALA A 69 8.05 6.97 -5.21
CA ALA A 69 8.40 6.80 -6.62
C ALA A 69 8.57 8.16 -7.33
N ALA A 70 7.67 9.11 -7.09
CA ALA A 70 7.80 10.47 -7.61
C ALA A 70 8.99 11.23 -7.00
N THR A 71 9.27 11.02 -5.71
CA THR A 71 10.38 11.65 -4.99
C THR A 71 11.75 11.21 -5.52
N VAL A 72 11.90 9.91 -5.84
CA VAL A 72 13.12 9.39 -6.47
C VAL A 72 13.19 9.67 -7.98
N GLY A 73 12.21 10.36 -8.56
CA GLY A 73 12.24 10.87 -9.93
C GLY A 73 11.69 9.93 -11.00
N LEU A 74 10.94 8.88 -10.65
CA LEU A 74 10.24 8.07 -11.66
C LEU A 74 9.26 8.95 -12.46
N GLN A 75 9.18 8.68 -13.76
CA GLN A 75 8.25 9.35 -14.63
C GLN A 75 6.80 8.91 -14.32
N PRO A 76 5.80 9.80 -14.45
CA PRO A 76 4.41 9.47 -14.14
C PRO A 76 3.91 8.19 -14.81
N TYR A 77 4.28 7.93 -16.06
CA TYR A 77 3.86 6.72 -16.77
C TYR A 77 4.37 5.42 -16.12
N GLN A 78 5.60 5.42 -15.58
CA GLN A 78 6.18 4.26 -14.88
C GLN A 78 5.43 3.98 -13.57
N ILE A 79 5.09 5.05 -12.84
CA ILE A 79 4.32 4.94 -11.61
C ILE A 79 2.90 4.44 -11.93
N ARG A 80 2.29 4.95 -13.01
CA ARG A 80 0.97 4.51 -13.48
C ARG A 80 0.96 3.06 -13.92
N GLU A 81 2.01 2.59 -14.60
CA GLU A 81 2.16 1.20 -15.01
C GLU A 81 2.13 0.25 -13.81
N GLN A 82 2.92 0.54 -12.76
CA GLN A 82 2.93 -0.27 -11.54
C GLN A 82 1.61 -0.21 -10.75
N THR A 83 0.96 0.96 -10.74
CA THR A 83 -0.20 1.19 -9.87
C THR A 83 -1.54 0.92 -10.57
N GLY A 84 -1.60 0.98 -11.89
CA GLY A 84 -2.84 0.88 -12.67
C GLY A 84 -3.69 2.16 -12.70
N HIS A 85 -3.12 3.34 -12.38
CA HIS A 85 -3.83 4.61 -12.56
C HIS A 85 -3.96 4.95 -14.05
N LYS A 86 -5.17 5.34 -14.49
CA LYS A 86 -5.44 5.64 -15.90
C LYS A 86 -5.06 7.05 -16.34
N SER A 87 -4.89 7.98 -15.41
CA SER A 87 -4.57 9.37 -15.71
C SER A 87 -3.62 9.97 -14.68
N ASP A 88 -2.79 10.92 -15.13
CA ASP A 88 -1.87 11.66 -14.26
C ASP A 88 -2.63 12.46 -13.21
N ALA A 89 -3.81 13.01 -13.55
CA ALA A 89 -4.67 13.72 -12.61
C ALA A 89 -5.13 12.83 -11.44
N THR A 90 -5.36 11.53 -11.68
CA THR A 90 -5.72 10.59 -10.61
C THR A 90 -4.50 10.24 -9.77
N LEU A 91 -3.36 9.97 -10.42
CA LEU A 91 -2.09 9.70 -9.75
C LEU A 91 -1.66 10.85 -8.84
N ALA A 92 -1.83 12.10 -9.28
CA ALA A 92 -1.44 13.29 -8.53
C ALA A 92 -2.10 13.38 -7.14
N ARG A 93 -3.30 12.81 -6.96
CA ARG A 93 -3.99 12.74 -5.65
C ARG A 93 -3.31 11.81 -4.65
N TYR A 94 -2.51 10.87 -5.13
CA TYR A 94 -1.76 9.91 -4.32
C TYR A 94 -0.34 10.40 -3.98
N ILE A 95 0.19 11.36 -4.74
CA ILE A 95 1.51 11.95 -4.47
C ILE A 95 1.31 13.06 -3.44
N ARG A 96 1.86 12.86 -2.24
CA ARG A 96 1.75 13.79 -1.10
C ARG A 96 3.15 14.25 -0.69
N PRO A 97 3.73 15.24 -1.39
CA PRO A 97 5.09 15.68 -1.07
C PRO A 97 5.15 16.23 0.35
N VAL A 98 6.10 15.74 1.15
CA VAL A 98 6.37 16.27 2.50
C VAL A 98 7.04 17.66 2.42
N ALA A 99 7.71 17.96 1.30
CA ALA A 99 8.28 19.27 0.99
C ALA A 99 7.65 19.86 -0.28
N LYS A 100 7.20 21.13 -0.23
CA LYS A 100 6.80 21.86 -1.44
C LYS A 100 7.98 21.88 -2.41
N ARG A 101 7.75 21.53 -3.68
CA ARG A 101 8.72 21.75 -4.76
C ARG A 101 9.22 23.20 -4.67
N LYS A 102 10.51 23.39 -4.39
CA LYS A 102 11.17 24.68 -4.63
C LYS A 102 11.22 24.84 -6.14
N ILE A 103 10.22 25.53 -6.71
CA ILE A 103 10.33 26.01 -8.07
C ILE A 103 11.37 27.13 -7.99
N PRO A 104 12.58 26.99 -8.57
CA PRO A 104 13.47 28.13 -8.64
C PRO A 104 12.73 29.25 -9.37
N SER A 105 12.62 30.39 -8.71
CA SER A 105 12.17 31.62 -9.35
C SER A 105 13.01 31.83 -10.60
N LEU A 106 12.36 32.00 -11.76
CA LEU A 106 13.00 32.50 -12.98
C LEU A 106 12.99 34.03 -13.05
N LEU A 107 12.65 34.68 -11.93
CA LEU A 107 12.89 36.10 -11.67
C LEU A 107 14.09 36.23 -10.73
#